data_AF-E1WWT2-F1
#
_entry.id   AF-E1WWT2-F1
#
_cell.length_a   1.000
_cell.length_b   1.000
_cell.length_c   1.000
_cell.angle_alpha   90.00
_cell.angle_beta   90.00
_cell.angle_gamma   90.00
#
_symmetry.space_group_name_H-M   'P 1'
#
loop_
_entity.id
_entity.type
_entity.pdbx_description
1 polymer ?
#
loop_
_entity_poly.entity_id
_entity_poly.type
_entity_poly.pdbx_seq_one_letter_code
_entity_poly.pdbx_strand_id
1 'polypeptide(L)'
;METTIDSNGLGGFQTRQDRILCIRSQINRSSEELDRINEKLGAKDTPLEEWLRLSDIRNNLTVSIHRKEEELSRLTDSRRLDQPKRANYNY
;
A
#
# COMPACT_ATOMS: atom_id res chain seq x y z
N MET A 1 4.11 -32.66 -21.87
CA MET A 1 4.10 -33.02 -20.44
C MET A 1 4.06 -31.74 -19.67
N GLU A 2 2.98 -31.58 -18.91
CA GLU A 2 2.63 -30.45 -18.08
C GLU A 2 3.43 -30.56 -16.78
N THR A 3 4.27 -29.57 -16.46
CA THR A 3 4.90 -29.47 -15.15
C THR A 3 4.17 -28.37 -14.38
N THR A 4 3.26 -28.84 -13.53
CA THR A 4 2.60 -28.09 -12.47
C THR A 4 3.65 -27.43 -11.58
N ILE A 5 3.75 -26.09 -11.65
CA ILE A 5 4.47 -25.32 -10.62
C ILE A 5 3.47 -25.07 -9.49
N ASP A 6 3.61 -25.93 -8.50
CA ASP A 6 3.21 -25.81 -7.11
C ASP A 6 3.28 -24.36 -6.60
N SER A 7 2.10 -23.75 -6.56
CA SER A 7 1.84 -22.53 -5.81
C SER A 7 1.83 -22.87 -4.32
N ASN A 8 2.96 -22.69 -3.63
CA ASN A 8 3.02 -22.39 -2.19
C ASN A 8 4.48 -22.21 -1.74
N GLY A 9 4.94 -20.96 -1.68
CA GLY A 9 6.27 -20.64 -1.17
C GLY A 9 6.51 -19.13 -1.08
N LEU A 10 6.18 -18.55 0.07
CA LEU A 10 6.78 -17.30 0.54
C LEU A 10 8.31 -17.38 0.40
N GLY A 11 8.91 -16.64 -0.54
CA GLY A 11 10.37 -16.60 -0.66
C GLY A 11 10.96 -16.33 -2.04
N GLY A 12 10.18 -15.98 -3.06
CA GLY A 12 10.75 -15.45 -4.30
C GLY A 12 11.26 -14.03 -4.05
N PHE A 13 12.51 -13.74 -4.41
CA PHE A 13 13.07 -12.39 -4.37
C PHE A 13 12.11 -11.40 -5.05
N GLN A 14 11.26 -10.73 -4.27
CA GLN A 14 10.30 -9.76 -4.76
C GLN A 14 11.12 -8.63 -5.34
N THR A 15 11.22 -8.55 -6.67
CA THR A 15 11.99 -7.48 -7.28
C THR A 15 11.40 -6.15 -6.79
N ARG A 16 12.22 -5.11 -6.73
CA ARG A 16 11.72 -3.78 -6.37
C ARG A 16 10.50 -3.39 -7.20
N GLN A 17 10.44 -3.82 -8.46
CA GLN A 17 9.30 -3.63 -9.35
C GLN A 17 8.06 -4.40 -8.89
N ASP A 18 8.19 -5.67 -8.53
CA ASP A 18 7.05 -6.45 -8.01
C ASP A 18 6.49 -5.85 -6.71
N ARG A 19 7.36 -5.38 -5.82
CA ARG A 19 6.94 -4.69 -4.59
C ARG A 19 6.21 -3.38 -4.90
N ILE A 20 6.72 -2.60 -5.86
CA ILE A 20 6.06 -1.37 -6.34
C ILE A 20 4.67 -1.68 -6.91
N LEU A 21 4.53 -2.72 -7.74
CA LEU A 21 3.25 -3.13 -8.32
C LEU A 21 2.27 -3.60 -7.25
N CYS A 22 2.75 -4.38 -6.28
CA CYS A 22 1.94 -4.85 -5.17
C CYS A 22 1.40 -3.67 -4.34
N ILE A 23 2.25 -2.72 -3.96
CA ILE A 23 1.85 -1.54 -3.17
C ILE A 23 0.84 -0.69 -3.95
N ARG A 24 1.07 -0.45 -5.24
CA ARG A 24 0.11 0.28 -6.10
C ARG A 24 -1.24 -0.41 -6.16
N SER A 25 -1.26 -1.73 -6.33
CA SER A 25 -2.51 -2.50 -6.34
C SER A 25 -3.25 -2.41 -5.00
N GLN A 26 -2.51 -2.46 -3.88
CA GLN A 26 -3.10 -2.30 -2.56
C GLN A 26 -3.66 -0.89 -2.32
N ILE A 27 -2.96 0.16 -2.75
CA ILE A 27 -3.46 1.54 -2.70
C ILE A 27 -4.76 1.65 -3.49
N ASN A 28 -4.79 1.20 -4.74
CA ASN A 28 -5.98 1.28 -5.59
C ASN A 28 -7.19 0.59 -4.93
N ARG A 29 -7.01 -0.63 -4.42
CA ARG A 29 -8.10 -1.35 -3.73
C ARG A 29 -8.59 -0.60 -2.49
N SER A 30 -7.68 -0.10 -1.66
CA SER A 30 -8.04 0.69 -0.49
C SER A 30 -8.74 2.00 -0.86
N SER A 31 -8.36 2.65 -1.96
CA SER A 31 -9.02 3.86 -2.46
C SER A 31 -10.43 3.57 -2.97
N GLU A 32 -10.64 2.50 -3.74
CA GLU A 32 -11.99 2.11 -4.17
C GLU A 32 -12.89 1.72 -2.99
N GLU A 33 -12.32 1.11 -1.94
CA GLU A 33 -13.05 0.85 -0.70
C GLU A 33 -13.39 2.15 0.04
N LEU A 34 -12.46 3.09 0.09
CA LEU A 34 -12.68 4.41 0.67
C LEU A 34 -13.81 5.17 -0.04
N ASP A 35 -13.86 5.11 -1.38
CA ASP A 35 -14.93 5.72 -2.18
C ASP A 35 -16.29 5.10 -1.83
N ARG A 36 -16.39 3.77 -1.78
CA ARG A 36 -17.60 3.05 -1.36
C ARG A 36 -18.05 3.42 0.05
N ILE A 37 -17.11 3.65 0.98
CA ILE A 37 -17.44 4.10 2.34
C ILE A 37 -17.91 5.55 2.36
N ASN A 38 -17.29 6.43 1.58
CA ASN A 38 -17.72 7.82 1.47
C ASN A 38 -19.14 7.92 0.89
N GLU A 39 -19.50 7.09 -0.08
CA GLU A 39 -20.87 6.99 -0.59
C GLU A 39 -21.86 6.60 0.52
N LYS A 40 -21.55 5.57 1.32
CA LYS A 40 -22.39 5.13 2.45
C LYS A 40 -22.50 6.18 3.56
N LEU A 41 -21.41 6.89 3.86
CA LEU A 41 -21.41 7.98 4.83
C LEU A 41 -22.24 9.19 4.36
N GLY A 42 -22.38 9.38 3.05
CA GLY A 42 -23.20 10.43 2.45
C GLY A 42 -24.69 10.08 2.32
N ALA A 43 -25.08 8.83 2.58
CA ALA A 43 -26.48 8.42 2.54
C ALA A 43 -27.26 9.02 3.72
N LYS A 44 -28.42 9.61 3.43
CA LYS A 44 -29.25 10.35 4.41
C LYS A 44 -29.80 9.47 5.52
N ASP A 45 -29.93 8.17 5.28
CA ASP A 45 -30.62 7.23 6.17
C ASP A 45 -29.66 6.32 6.95
N THR A 46 -28.34 6.61 6.93
CA THR A 46 -27.36 5.80 7.66
C THR A 46 -27.53 5.99 9.17
N PRO A 47 -27.80 4.91 9.94
CA PRO A 47 -27.91 4.99 11.39
C PRO A 47 -26.63 5.51 12.03
N LEU A 48 -26.73 6.27 13.13
CA LEU A 48 -25.57 6.90 13.79
C LEU A 48 -24.47 5.89 14.16
N GLU A 49 -24.84 4.71 14.68
CA GLU A 49 -23.86 3.67 15.03
C GLU A 49 -23.11 3.15 13.81
N GLU A 50 -23.81 2.95 12.69
CA GLU A 50 -23.20 2.53 11.43
C GLU A 50 -22.32 3.65 10.85
N TRP A 51 -22.77 4.90 10.94
CA TRP A 51 -22.01 6.07 10.52
C TRP A 51 -20.69 6.22 11.29
N LEU A 52 -20.70 5.97 12.61
CA LEU A 52 -19.48 5.96 13.43
C LEU A 52 -18.53 4.84 13.02
N ARG A 53 -19.04 3.60 12.86
CA ARG A 53 -18.23 2.46 12.39
C ARG A 53 -17.61 2.74 11.01
N LEU A 54 -18.39 3.27 10.08
CA LEU A 54 -17.91 3.64 8.74
C LEU A 54 -16.87 4.77 8.79
N SER A 55 -17.03 5.73 9.71
CA SER A 55 -16.06 6.81 9.92
C SER A 55 -14.72 6.29 10.45
N ASP A 56 -14.74 5.31 11.35
CA ASP A 56 -13.53 4.64 11.85
C ASP A 56 -12.84 3.85 10.75
N ILE A 57 -13.59 3.10 9.95
CA ILE A 57 -13.04 2.34 8.81
C ILE A 57 -12.42 3.31 7.78
N ARG A 58 -13.12 4.40 7.45
CA ARG A 58 -12.60 5.47 6.57
C ARG A 58 -11.27 6.00 7.09
N ASN A 59 -11.19 6.34 8.38
CA ASN A 59 -9.94 6.85 8.98
C ASN A 59 -8.80 5.83 8.88
N ASN A 60 -9.08 4.55 9.16
CA ASN A 60 -8.09 3.49 9.05
C ASN A 60 -7.60 3.30 7.61
N LEU A 61 -8.50 3.36 6.61
CA LEU A 61 -8.15 3.29 5.20
C LEU A 61 -7.28 4.48 4.77
N THR A 62 -7.63 5.71 5.15
CA THR A 62 -6.83 6.90 4.86
C THR A 62 -5.41 6.78 5.40
N VAL A 63 -5.26 6.37 6.66
CA VAL A 63 -3.94 6.16 7.28
C VAL A 63 -3.18 5.03 6.57
N SER A 64 -3.86 3.94 6.20
CA SER A 64 -3.25 2.81 5.49
C SER A 64 -2.75 3.20 4.10
N ILE A 65 -3.54 3.99 3.36
CA ILE A 65 -3.18 4.51 2.04
C ILE A 65 -1.94 5.39 2.16
N HIS A 66 -1.94 6.38 3.07
CA HIS A 66 -0.79 7.27 3.24
C HIS A 66 0.51 6.51 3.59
N ARG A 67 0.44 5.51 4.48
CA ARG A 67 1.63 4.69 4.79
C ARG A 67 2.17 3.95 3.58
N LYS A 68 1.27 3.42 2.72
CA LYS A 68 1.66 2.73 1.48
C LYS A 68 2.19 3.71 0.44
N GLU A 69 1.63 4.92 0.34
CA GLU A 69 2.15 6.00 -0.51
C GLU A 69 3.56 6.42 -0.10
N GLU A 70 3.81 6.54 1.20
CA GLU A 70 5.16 6.80 1.75
C GLU A 70 6.13 5.67 1.42
N GLU A 71 5.71 4.41 1.59
CA GLU A 71 6.53 3.25 1.23
C GLU A 71 6.85 3.24 -0.27
N LEU A 72 5.85 3.48 -1.11
CA LEU A 72 6.01 3.57 -2.56
C LEU A 72 7.00 4.69 -2.92
N SER A 73 6.84 5.86 -2.33
CA SER A 73 7.73 7.00 -2.52
C SER A 73 9.17 6.64 -2.19
N ARG A 74 9.42 6.02 -1.02
CA ARG A 74 10.75 5.53 -0.60
C ARG A 74 11.32 4.51 -1.55
N LEU A 75 10.49 3.62 -2.09
CA LEU A 75 10.94 2.65 -3.08
C LEU A 75 11.28 3.35 -4.38
N THR A 76 10.49 4.31 -4.85
CA THR A 76 10.66 4.98 -6.14
C THR A 76 11.73 6.08 -6.18
N ASP A 77 12.12 6.64 -5.03
CA ASP A 77 13.11 7.72 -4.95
C ASP A 77 14.52 7.24 -5.35
N SER A 78 14.94 7.62 -6.56
CA SER A 78 16.25 7.29 -7.13
C SER A 78 17.42 7.93 -6.39
N ARG A 79 17.21 9.07 -5.71
CA ARG A 79 18.27 9.83 -5.04
C ARG A 79 18.89 9.12 -3.83
N ARG A 80 18.27 8.06 -3.32
CA ARG A 80 18.82 7.21 -2.25
C ARG A 80 19.64 6.03 -2.78
N LEU A 81 19.60 5.74 -4.08
CA LEU A 81 20.35 4.65 -4.70
C LEU A 81 21.78 5.05 -5.06
N ASP A 82 22.00 6.33 -5.41
CA ASP A 82 23.31 6.86 -5.84
C ASP A 82 24.10 7.55 -4.72
N GLN A 83 23.79 7.31 -3.44
CA GLN A 83 24.71 7.75 -2.39
C GLN A 83 25.89 6.78 -2.33
N PRO A 84 27.10 7.13 -2.79
CA PRO A 84 28.27 6.35 -2.44
C PRO A 84 28.31 6.30 -0.92
N LYS A 85 28.39 5.08 -0.35
CA LYS A 85 28.77 4.90 1.06
C LYS A 85 29.97 5.82 1.27
N ARG A 86 29.85 6.83 2.13
CA ARG A 86 30.99 7.70 2.49
C ARG A 86 32.09 6.76 2.97
N ALA A 87 33.04 6.47 2.09
CA ALA A 87 34.28 5.80 2.45
C ALA A 87 34.95 6.76 3.41
N ASN A 88 35.07 6.33 4.66
CA ASN A 88 35.75 7.07 5.69
C ASN A 88 37.25 7.02 5.36
N TYR A 89 37.72 7.91 4.49
CA TYR A 89 39.15 8.14 4.31
C TYR A 89 39.62 8.97 5.49
N ASN A 90 39.92 8.29 6.60
CA ASN A 90 40.80 8.83 7.62
C ASN A 90 42.22 8.75 7.05
N TYR A 91 42.76 9.90 6.63
CA TYR A 91 44.20 10.15 6.50
C TYR A 91 44.63 11.06 7.64
#